data_AF-A0A6J4G1B9-F1
#
_entry.id   AF-A0A6J4G1B9-F1
#
_cell.length_a   1.000
_cell.length_b   1.000
_cell.length_c   1.000
_cell.angle_alpha   90.00
_cell.angle_beta   90.00
_cell.angle_gamma   90.00
#
_symmetry.space_group_name_H-M   'P 1'
#
loop_
_entity.id
_entity.type
_entity.pdbx_description
1 polymer ?
#
loop_
_entity_poly.entity_id
_entity_poly.type
_entity_poly.pdbx_seq_one_letter_code
_entity_poly.pdbx_strand_id
1 'polypeptide(L)' 'MIGNDGKPMTRDMVRAAIATYNATARGAREFAAIPRALVTILDNLAVGKTTYVKGRDGQLQVSRRKDGSIAAG' A
#
# COMPACT_ATOMS: atom_id res chain seq x y z
N MET A 1 5.86 -8.56 0.89
CA MET A 1 5.21 -7.78 -0.16
C MET A 1 6.09 -7.93 -1.36
N ILE A 2 5.53 -8.52 -2.40
CA ILE A 2 6.23 -8.81 -3.64
C ILE A 2 5.74 -7.78 -4.66
N GLY A 3 6.67 -7.13 -5.35
CA GLY A 3 6.40 -6.18 -6.41
C GLY A 3 5.88 -6.88 -7.66
N ASN A 4 5.40 -6.08 -8.63
CA ASN A 4 4.99 -6.60 -9.93
C ASN A 4 6.16 -7.21 -10.74
N ASP A 5 7.39 -6.94 -10.33
CA ASP A 5 8.64 -7.51 -10.85
C ASP A 5 9.01 -8.86 -10.21
N GLY A 6 8.17 -9.39 -9.31
CA GLY A 6 8.42 -10.63 -8.59
C GLY A 6 9.43 -10.50 -7.45
N LYS A 7 9.92 -9.29 -7.12
CA LYS A 7 10.94 -9.09 -6.09
C LYS A 7 10.34 -8.56 -4.78
N PRO A 8 10.95 -8.88 -3.62
CA PRO A 8 10.55 -8.27 -2.36
C PRO A 8 10.71 -6.74 -2.37
N MET A 9 9.65 -6.01 -2.06
CA MET A 9 9.68 -4.55 -1.93
C MET A 9 10.26 -4.09 -0.60
N THR A 10 10.97 -2.97 -0.59
CA THR A 10 11.38 -2.29 0.66
C THR A 10 10.22 -1.49 1.27
N ARG A 11 10.34 -1.08 2.54
CA ARG A 11 9.36 -0.21 3.21
C ARG A 11 9.14 1.10 2.45
N ASP A 12 10.19 1.71 1.92
CA ASP A 12 10.08 2.96 1.15
C ASP A 12 9.32 2.76 -0.16
N MET A 13 9.56 1.64 -0.85
CA MET A 13 8.77 1.30 -2.05
C MET A 13 7.29 1.10 -1.70
N VAL A 14 7.00 0.48 -0.55
CA VAL A 14 5.61 0.30 -0.08
C VAL A 14 4.99 1.65 0.28
N ARG A 15 5.72 2.56 0.95
CA ARG A 15 5.24 3.93 1.24
C ARG A 15 4.93 4.69 -0.04
N ALA A 16 5.82 4.64 -1.04
CA ALA A 16 5.61 5.28 -2.33
C ALA A 16 4.36 4.74 -3.03
N ALA A 17 4.16 3.42 -3.04
CA ALA A 17 2.96 2.81 -3.61
C ALA A 17 1.67 3.20 -2.86
N ILE A 18 1.72 3.36 -1.54
CA ILE A 18 0.60 3.86 -0.73
C ILE A 18 0.31 5.34 -1.04
N ALA A 19 1.34 6.16 -1.26
CA ALA A 19 1.16 7.54 -1.69
C ALA A 19 0.44 7.61 -3.04
N THR A 20 0.85 6.78 -4.00
CA THR A 20 0.15 6.65 -5.29
C THR A 20 -1.29 6.17 -5.11
N TYR A 21 -1.55 5.18 -4.24
CA TYR A 21 -2.90 4.68 -3.95
C TYR A 21 -3.83 5.81 -3.46
N ASN A 22 -3.33 6.69 -2.59
CA ASN A 22 -4.12 7.80 -2.06
C ASN A 22 -4.31 8.94 -3.08
N ALA A 23 -3.32 9.19 -3.93
CA ALA A 23 -3.28 10.38 -4.79
C ALA A 23 -3.90 10.16 -6.18
N THR A 24 -3.97 8.91 -6.65
CA THR A 24 -4.31 8.61 -8.05
C THR A 24 -5.60 7.80 -8.18
N ALA A 25 -6.33 8.02 -9.27
CA ALA A 25 -7.51 7.24 -9.60
C ALA A 25 -7.13 5.82 -10.06
N ARG A 26 -7.99 4.83 -9.80
CA ARG A 26 -7.73 3.41 -10.12
C ARG A 26 -7.44 3.10 -11.59
N GLY A 27 -7.96 3.92 -12.51
CA GLY A 27 -7.74 3.77 -13.95
C GLY A 27 -6.46 4.45 -14.45
N ALA A 28 -5.74 5.17 -13.58
CA ALA A 28 -4.51 5.84 -13.95
C ALA A 28 -3.37 4.84 -14.15
N ARG A 29 -2.44 5.17 -15.05
CA ARG A 29 -1.28 4.31 -15.37
C ARG A 29 -0.40 4.07 -14.13
N GLU A 30 -0.29 5.08 -13.28
CA GLU A 30 0.47 5.07 -12.04
C GLU A 30 -0.13 4.09 -11.03
N PHE A 31 -1.47 3.98 -10.98
CA PHE A 31 -2.16 3.04 -10.10
C PHE A 31 -1.90 1.58 -10.52
N ALA A 32 -1.80 1.32 -11.84
CA ALA A 32 -1.48 -0.01 -12.36
C ALA A 32 -0.08 -0.52 -11.96
N ALA A 33 0.83 0.36 -11.56
CA ALA A 33 2.15 0.00 -11.06
C ALA A 33 2.14 -0.51 -9.60
N ILE A 34 1.03 -0.33 -8.87
CA ILE A 34 0.90 -0.81 -7.49
C ILE A 34 0.70 -2.34 -7.50
N PRO A 35 1.40 -3.09 -6.63
CA PRO A 35 1.18 -4.52 -6.51
C PRO A 35 -0.27 -4.87 -6.18
N ARG A 36 -0.88 -5.80 -6.91
CA ARG A 36 -2.29 -6.16 -6.71
C ARG A 36 -2.58 -6.63 -5.29
N ALA A 37 -1.65 -7.36 -4.68
CA ALA A 37 -1.74 -7.79 -3.29
C ALA A 37 -1.81 -6.60 -2.32
N LEU A 38 -1.02 -5.55 -2.55
CA LEU A 38 -1.09 -4.33 -1.75
C LEU A 38 -2.45 -3.66 -1.91
N VAL A 39 -2.92 -3.47 -3.15
CA VAL A 39 -4.26 -2.90 -3.40
C VAL A 39 -5.35 -3.67 -2.66
N THR A 40 -5.34 -5.00 -2.72
CA THR A 40 -6.33 -5.83 -2.01
C THR A 40 -6.28 -5.65 -0.50
N ILE A 41 -5.09 -5.59 0.10
CA ILE A 41 -4.93 -5.35 1.54
C ILE A 41 -5.49 -3.98 1.91
N LEU A 42 -5.15 -2.94 1.15
CA LEU A 42 -5.62 -1.58 1.42
C LEU A 42 -7.14 -1.48 1.28
N ASP A 43 -7.71 -2.05 0.23
CA ASP A 43 -9.16 -2.04 -0.06
C ASP A 43 -9.98 -2.68 1.06
N ASN A 44 -9.48 -3.75 1.68
CA ASN A 44 -10.17 -4.46 2.75
C ASN A 44 -9.82 -3.95 4.15
N LEU A 45 -8.90 -3.00 4.29
CA LEU A 45 -8.58 -2.39 5.57
C LEU A 45 -9.73 -1.47 6.00
N ALA A 46 -10.50 -1.87 7.02
CA ALA A 46 -11.60 -1.06 7.52
C ALA A 46 -11.12 0.26 8.15
N VAL A 47 -11.98 1.29 8.11
CA VAL A 47 -11.70 2.61 8.69
C VAL A 47 -11.36 2.49 10.19
N GLY A 48 -10.30 3.17 10.61
CA GLY A 48 -9.80 3.16 11.98
C GLY A 48 -9.03 1.89 12.36
N LYS A 49 -8.80 0.96 11.43
CA LYS A 49 -8.01 -0.25 11.67
C LYS A 49 -6.58 -0.09 11.16
N THR A 50 -5.72 -0.90 11.75
CA THR A 50 -4.28 -0.97 11.47
C THR A 50 -3.92 -2.40 11.08
N THR A 51 -3.00 -2.54 10.14
CA THR A 51 -2.40 -3.80 9.72
C THR A 51 -0.90 -3.61 9.49
N TYR A 52 -0.20 -4.69 9.14
CA TYR A 52 1.23 -4.67 8.85
C TYR A 52 1.50 -5.24 7.46
N VAL A 53 2.28 -4.51 6.66
CA VAL A 53 2.77 -4.95 5.37
C VAL A 53 4.24 -5.33 5.53
N LYS A 54 4.53 -6.63 5.45
CA LYS A 54 5.92 -7.13 5.50
C LYS A 54 6.60 -6.88 4.15
N GLY A 55 7.72 -6.19 4.13
CA GLY A 55 8.63 -6.02 3.00
C GLY A 55 9.93 -6.80 3.16
N ARG A 56 10.93 -6.46 2.35
CA ARG A 56 12.29 -7.03 2.37
C ARG A 56 13.07 -6.64 3.62
N ASP A 57 12.91 -5.39 4.05
CA ASP A 57 13.68 -4.71 5.10
C ASP A 57 12.89 -4.54 6.40
N GLY A 58 11.75 -5.23 6.54
CA GLY A 58 10.97 -5.25 7.77
C GLY A 58 9.47 -5.19 7.55
N GLN A 59 8.74 -4.78 8.59
CA GLN A 59 7.29 -4.58 8.53
C GLN A 59 6.99 -3.08 8.53
N LEU A 60 5.99 -2.69 7.75
CA LEU A 60 5.45 -1.34 7.68
C LEU A 60 4.06 -1.34 8.33
N GLN A 61 3.84 -0.48 9.33
CA GLN A 61 2.51 -0.33 9.90
C GLN A 61 1.66 0.53 8.96
N VAL A 62 0.44 0.08 8.69
CA VAL A 62 -0.48 0.76 7.76
C VAL A 62 -1.84 0.89 8.42
N SER A 63 -2.43 2.09 8.41
CA SER A 63 -3.75 2.34 9.00
C SER A 63 -4.67 3.10 8.06
N ARG A 64 -5.97 2.80 8.09
CA ARG A 64 -6.97 3.59 7.34
C ARG A 64 -7.53 4.67 8.25
N ARG A 65 -7.34 5.93 7.86
CA ARG A 65 -7.85 7.11 8.57
C ARG A 65 -9.36 7.26 8.36
N LYS A 66 -9.98 8.13 9.17
CA LYS A 66 -11.41 8.43 9.10
C LYS A 66 -11.85 9.07 7.78
N ASP A 67 -10.95 9.79 7.12
CA ASP A 67 -11.15 10.35 5.77
C ASP A 67 -11.01 9.31 4.65
N GLY A 68 -10.77 8.04 5.00
CA GLY A 68 -10.59 6.94 4.06
C GLY A 68 -9.17 6.81 3.52
N SER A 69 -8.27 7.76 3.76
CA SER A 69 -6.88 7.69 3.32
C SER A 69 -6.07 6.65 4.09
N ILE A 70 -5.02 6.13 3.46
CA ILE A 70 -4.10 5.19 4.07
C ILE A 70 -2.88 5.94 4.62
N ALA A 71 -2.60 5.78 5.92
CA ALA A 71 -1.37 6.24 6.55
C ALA A 71 -0.35 5.09 6.62
N ALA A 72 0.91 5.39 6.34
CA ALA A 72 2.03 4.45 6.44
C ALA A 72 3.06 4.96 7.47
N GLY A 73 3.21 4.24 8.57
CA GLY A 73 4.09 4.54 9.70
C GLY A 73 5.52 4.12 9.44
#